data_AF-A0A937ZX78-F1
#
_entry.id   AF-A0A937ZX78-F1
#
_cell.length_a   1.000
_cell.length_b   1.000
_cell.length_c   1.000
_cell.angle_alpha   90.00
_cell.angle_beta   90.00
_cell.angle_gamma   90.00
#
_symmetry.space_group_name_H-M   'P 1'
#
loop_
_entity.id
_entity.type
_entity.pdbx_description
1 polymer ?
#
loop_
_entity_poly.entity_id
_entity_poly.type
_entity_poly.pdbx_seq_one_letter_code
_entity_poly.pdbx_strand_id
1 'polypeptide(L)'
;MAPTLTPHQTFLAPLARLALRHPMLEGQAIWWEAGDWQAQDDEEAMIDGEEIAYYAEGLLAEGFGLHWQVLAEADAPKDPVLVLLFLWQSPETPELPGPGPDWVVLAQDSTAAQ
;
A
#
# COMPACT_ATOMS: atom_id res chain seq x y z
N MET A 1 -1.58 14.46 -25.95
CA MET A 1 -1.15 15.00 -24.65
C MET A 1 -1.43 13.92 -23.63
N ALA A 2 -0.46 13.52 -22.82
CA ALA A 2 -0.75 12.61 -21.71
C ALA A 2 -1.69 13.33 -20.73
N PRO A 3 -2.71 12.67 -20.18
CA PRO A 3 -3.57 13.29 -19.18
C PRO A 3 -2.75 13.68 -17.96
N THR A 4 -3.06 14.84 -17.38
CA THR A 4 -2.51 15.24 -16.07
C THR A 4 -3.12 14.34 -15.01
N LEU A 5 -2.27 13.66 -14.23
CA LEU A 5 -2.71 12.79 -13.14
C LEU A 5 -3.32 13.62 -12.00
N THR A 6 -4.32 13.07 -11.32
CA THR A 6 -4.83 13.63 -10.06
C THR A 6 -3.74 13.55 -8.97
N PRO A 7 -3.88 14.26 -7.84
CA PRO A 7 -2.97 14.10 -6.70
C PRO A 7 -2.90 12.64 -6.21
N HIS A 8 -4.04 11.93 -6.10
CA HIS A 8 -4.07 10.52 -5.70
C HIS A 8 -3.36 9.63 -6.73
N GLN A 9 -3.61 9.84 -8.02
CA GLN A 9 -2.91 9.10 -9.07
C GLN A 9 -1.41 9.38 -9.10
N THR A 10 -1.00 10.60 -8.75
CA THR A 10 0.42 10.94 -8.63
C THR A 10 1.06 10.22 -7.45
N PHE A 11 0.37 10.19 -6.30
CA PHE A 11 0.79 9.47 -5.09
C PHE A 11 0.90 7.95 -5.32
N LEU A 12 -0.05 7.37 -6.07
CA LEU A 12 -0.14 5.93 -6.35
C LEU A 12 0.62 5.51 -7.62
N ALA A 13 1.17 6.45 -8.39
CA ALA A 13 1.90 6.16 -9.62
C ALA A 13 3.05 5.14 -9.44
N PRO A 14 3.81 5.12 -8.33
CA PRO A 14 4.81 4.08 -8.09
C PRO A 14 4.21 2.67 -8.06
N LEU A 15 3.09 2.47 -7.37
CA LEU A 15 2.41 1.18 -7.27
C LEU A 15 1.87 0.73 -8.63
N ALA A 16 1.21 1.62 -9.37
CA ALA A 16 0.68 1.30 -10.70
C ALA A 16 1.80 0.87 -11.66
N ARG A 17 2.97 1.52 -11.61
CA ARG A 17 4.13 1.14 -12.43
C ARG A 17 4.77 -0.17 -11.96
N LEU A 18 4.72 -0.46 -10.67
CA LEU A 18 5.27 -1.68 -10.09
C LEU A 18 4.46 -2.89 -10.54
N ALA A 19 3.13 -2.83 -10.43
CA ALA A 19 2.22 -3.88 -10.86
C ALA A 19 2.39 -4.26 -12.35
N LEU A 20 2.62 -3.27 -13.22
CA LEU A 20 2.91 -3.53 -14.65
C LEU A 20 4.18 -4.35 -14.89
N ARG A 21 5.14 -4.33 -13.96
CA ARG A 21 6.40 -5.08 -14.04
C ARG A 21 6.36 -6.40 -13.28
N HIS A 22 5.52 -6.47 -12.25
CA HIS A 22 5.36 -7.61 -11.36
C HIS A 22 3.88 -8.00 -11.32
N PRO A 23 3.37 -8.70 -12.35
CA PRO A 23 1.94 -9.00 -12.46
C PRO A 23 1.43 -9.99 -11.42
N MET A 24 2.33 -10.68 -10.71
CA MET A 24 2.01 -11.58 -9.59
C MET A 24 2.10 -10.88 -8.23
N LEU A 25 2.35 -9.57 -8.22
CA LEU A 25 2.33 -8.79 -7.00
C LEU A 25 0.89 -8.71 -6.49
N GLU A 26 0.73 -8.90 -5.19
CA GLU A 26 -0.56 -8.78 -4.53
C GLU A 26 -0.52 -7.66 -3.49
N GLY A 27 -1.70 -7.10 -3.20
CA GLY A 27 -1.90 -6.10 -2.16
C GLY A 27 -2.67 -6.67 -0.98
N GLN A 28 -2.28 -6.28 0.23
CA GLN A 28 -3.00 -6.58 1.46
C GLN A 28 -3.50 -5.29 2.10
N ALA A 29 -4.80 -5.24 2.40
CA ALA A 29 -5.35 -4.17 3.22
C ALA A 29 -5.05 -4.42 4.71
N ILE A 30 -4.57 -3.39 5.39
CA ILE A 30 -4.35 -3.40 6.84
C ILE A 30 -5.09 -2.20 7.43
N TRP A 31 -6.10 -2.46 8.24
CA TRP A 31 -7.01 -1.46 8.77
C TRP A 31 -6.63 -1.05 10.19
N TRP A 32 -6.64 0.25 10.46
CA TRP A 32 -6.56 0.77 11.82
C TRP A 32 -7.92 0.64 12.51
N GLU A 33 -8.05 -0.32 13.42
CA GLU A 33 -9.27 -0.59 14.16
C GLU A 33 -9.00 -0.80 15.64
N ALA A 34 -9.88 -0.26 16.49
CA ALA A 34 -9.82 -0.43 17.95
C ALA A 34 -8.45 -0.13 18.60
N GLY A 35 -7.63 0.72 17.98
CA GLY A 35 -6.31 1.10 18.49
C GLY A 35 -5.16 0.20 18.06
N ASP A 36 -5.36 -0.66 17.06
CA ASP A 36 -4.33 -1.54 16.51
C ASP A 36 -4.51 -1.76 15.00
N TRP A 37 -3.46 -2.26 14.34
CA TRP A 37 -3.46 -2.59 12.92
C TRP A 37 -3.95 -4.02 12.71
N GLN A 38 -5.03 -4.18 11.95
CA GLN A 38 -5.63 -5.47 11.63
C GLN A 38 -5.45 -5.75 10.14
N ALA A 39 -4.69 -6.78 9.80
CA ALA A 39 -4.67 -7.27 8.42
C ALA A 39 -6.05 -7.85 8.05
N GLN A 40 -6.39 -7.81 6.76
CA GLN A 40 -7.54 -8.56 6.25
C GLN A 40 -7.45 -10.05 6.65
N ASP A 41 -8.60 -10.69 6.86
CA ASP A 41 -8.67 -12.10 7.23
C ASP A 41 -8.06 -12.99 6.14
N ASP A 42 -7.53 -14.16 6.50
CA ASP A 42 -6.96 -15.13 5.57
C ASP A 42 -8.01 -15.67 4.57
N GLU A 43 -9.31 -15.53 4.90
CA GLU A 43 -10.44 -15.85 4.02
C GLU A 43 -10.75 -14.74 2.99
N GLU A 44 -10.27 -13.51 3.20
CA GLU A 44 -10.44 -12.41 2.26
C GLU A 44 -9.37 -12.45 1.16
N ALA A 45 -9.82 -12.36 -0.09
CA ALA A 45 -8.92 -12.36 -1.24
C ALA A 45 -7.95 -11.17 -1.19
N MET A 46 -6.70 -11.42 -1.52
CA MET A 46 -5.70 -10.39 -1.74
C MET A 46 -6.11 -9.51 -2.93
N ILE A 47 -5.65 -8.27 -2.94
CA ILE A 47 -5.91 -7.34 -4.03
C ILE A 47 -4.96 -7.68 -5.17
N ASP A 48 -5.51 -7.95 -6.35
CA ASP A 48 -4.69 -8.21 -7.55
C ASP A 48 -3.78 -7.02 -7.84
N GLY A 49 -2.55 -7.29 -8.29
CA GLY A 49 -1.53 -6.27 -8.53
C GLY A 49 -2.01 -5.10 -9.39
N GLU A 50 -2.75 -5.40 -10.45
CA GLU A 50 -3.31 -4.38 -11.35
C GLU A 50 -4.40 -3.51 -10.71
N GLU A 51 -5.04 -4.00 -9.65
CA GLU A 51 -6.11 -3.32 -8.94
C GLU A 51 -5.62 -2.50 -7.74
N ILE A 52 -4.41 -2.75 -7.21
CA ILE A 52 -3.87 -2.08 -6.01
C ILE A 52 -4.04 -0.56 -6.08
N ALA A 53 -3.61 0.06 -7.18
CA ALA A 53 -3.68 1.51 -7.33
C ALA A 53 -5.14 2.02 -7.45
N TYR A 54 -6.01 1.25 -8.11
CA TYR A 54 -7.42 1.63 -8.26
C TYR A 54 -8.18 1.52 -6.93
N TYR A 55 -7.96 0.43 -6.20
CA TYR A 55 -8.49 0.21 -4.86
C TYR A 55 -8.07 1.33 -3.89
N ALA A 56 -6.78 1.62 -3.84
CA ALA A 56 -6.24 2.69 -3.01
C ALA A 56 -6.76 4.09 -3.38
N GLU A 57 -6.94 4.37 -4.68
CA GLU A 57 -7.49 5.66 -5.14
C GLU A 57 -8.93 5.86 -4.66
N GLY A 58 -9.75 4.81 -4.66
CA GLY A 58 -11.11 4.84 -4.13
C GLY A 58 -11.16 5.24 -2.67
N LEU A 59 -10.34 4.61 -1.83
CA LEU A 59 -10.27 4.91 -0.39
C LEU A 59 -9.77 6.33 -0.11
N LEU A 60 -8.74 6.79 -0.83
CA LEU A 60 -8.29 8.18 -0.75
C LEU A 60 -9.40 9.18 -1.15
N ALA A 61 -10.21 8.85 -2.17
CA ALA A 61 -11.33 9.69 -2.59
C ALA A 61 -12.47 9.74 -1.55
N GLU A 62 -12.63 8.68 -0.76
CA GLU A 62 -13.57 8.61 0.37
C GLU A 62 -13.04 9.30 1.64
N GLY A 63 -11.79 9.77 1.62
CA GLY A 63 -11.17 10.51 2.72
C GLY A 63 -10.44 9.64 3.74
N PHE A 64 -10.14 8.39 3.41
CA PHE A 64 -9.24 7.57 4.21
C PHE A 64 -7.80 8.08 4.09
N GLY A 65 -7.06 7.96 5.19
CA GLY A 65 -5.61 8.03 5.14
C GLY A 65 -5.03 6.71 4.65
N LEU A 66 -3.91 6.80 3.94
CA LEU A 66 -3.21 5.65 3.37
C LEU A 66 -1.70 5.83 3.51
N HIS A 67 -1.04 4.78 3.95
CA HIS A 67 0.40 4.55 3.81
C HIS A 67 0.60 3.21 3.11
N TRP A 68 1.46 3.15 2.11
CA TRP A 68 1.78 1.91 1.39
C TRP A 68 3.24 1.54 1.55
N GLN A 69 3.50 0.23 1.61
CA GLN A 69 4.85 -0.34 1.65
C GLN A 69 4.95 -1.46 0.62
N VAL A 70 6.06 -1.49 -0.11
CA VAL A 70 6.42 -2.58 -1.02
C VAL A 70 7.46 -3.44 -0.33
N LEU A 71 7.13 -4.71 -0.15
CA LEU A 71 7.95 -5.67 0.58
C LEU A 71 8.59 -6.69 -0.36
N ALA A 72 9.79 -7.12 0.04
CA ALA A 72 10.47 -8.30 -0.45
C ALA A 72 10.83 -9.20 0.73
N GLU A 73 10.95 -10.51 0.48
CA GLU A 73 11.53 -11.43 1.46
C GLU A 73 13.01 -11.08 1.71
N ALA A 74 13.46 -11.23 2.96
CA ALA A 74 14.83 -10.85 3.34
C ALA A 74 15.93 -11.66 2.62
N ASP A 75 15.64 -12.88 2.19
CA ASP A 75 16.53 -13.73 1.41
C ASP A 75 16.50 -13.43 -0.11
N ALA A 76 15.47 -12.73 -0.58
CA ALA A 76 15.31 -12.23 -1.95
C ALA A 76 15.02 -10.71 -2.00
N PRO A 77 15.91 -9.83 -1.47
CA PRO A 77 15.62 -8.42 -1.16
C PRO A 77 15.57 -7.50 -2.39
N LYS A 78 15.34 -8.05 -3.58
CA LYS A 78 15.20 -7.32 -4.85
C LYS A 78 13.93 -7.70 -5.60
N ASP A 79 13.20 -8.71 -5.14
CA ASP A 79 11.98 -9.18 -5.77
C ASP A 79 10.78 -8.74 -4.92
N PRO A 80 9.97 -7.76 -5.38
CA PRO A 80 8.78 -7.36 -4.66
C PRO A 80 7.75 -8.50 -4.68
N VAL A 81 7.28 -8.89 -3.51
CA VAL A 81 6.31 -9.99 -3.35
C VAL A 81 4.98 -9.54 -2.77
N LEU A 82 4.94 -8.39 -2.07
CA LEU A 82 3.73 -7.92 -1.41
C LEU A 82 3.68 -6.39 -1.34
N VAL A 83 2.49 -5.82 -1.48
CA VAL A 83 2.20 -4.42 -1.12
C VAL A 83 1.29 -4.40 0.10
N LEU A 84 1.71 -3.74 1.18
CA LEU A 84 0.85 -3.46 2.31
C LEU A 84 0.19 -2.09 2.12
N LEU A 85 -1.12 -2.02 2.36
CA LEU A 85 -1.91 -0.79 2.37
C LEU A 85 -2.43 -0.54 3.78
N PHE A 86 -1.76 0.32 4.54
CA PHE A 86 -2.18 0.74 5.87
C PHE A 86 -3.23 1.86 5.76
N LEU A 87 -4.43 1.59 6.21
CA LEU A 87 -5.64 2.39 5.99
C LEU A 87 -6.26 2.83 7.32
N TRP A 88 -6.63 4.10 7.42
CA TRP A 88 -7.28 4.64 8.62
C TRP A 88 -8.31 5.71 8.27
N GLN A 89 -9.30 5.88 9.15
CA GLN A 89 -10.35 6.92 9.02
C GLN A 89 -10.36 7.89 10.23
N SER A 90 -9.18 8.12 10.82
CA SER A 90 -8.97 9.12 11.87
C SER A 90 -8.35 10.41 11.31
N PRO A 91 -8.60 11.58 11.93
CA PRO A 91 -7.94 12.84 11.55
C PRO A 91 -6.42 12.81 11.75
N GLU A 92 -5.96 12.04 12.74
CA GLU A 92 -4.54 11.85 13.03
C GLU A 92 -4.05 10.55 12.40
N THR A 93 -2.84 10.57 11.84
CA THR A 93 -2.15 9.39 11.34
C THR A 93 -1.73 8.50 12.51
N PRO A 94 -2.18 7.23 12.57
CA PRO A 94 -1.71 6.29 13.60
C PRO A 94 -0.22 5.99 13.44
N GLU A 95 0.41 5.52 14.51
CA GLU A 95 1.81 5.06 14.45
C GLU A 95 1.90 3.83 13.54
N LEU A 96 2.67 3.96 12.46
CA LEU A 96 2.84 2.90 11.47
C LEU A 96 3.79 1.82 12.00
N PRO A 97 3.48 0.54 11.82
CA PRO A 97 4.36 -0.53 12.25
C PRO A 97 5.61 -0.56 11.35
N GLY A 98 6.75 -0.87 11.96
CA GLY A 98 7.96 -1.19 11.21
C GLY A 98 7.85 -2.57 10.54
N PRO A 99 8.66 -2.83 9.50
CA PRO A 99 8.70 -4.16 8.89
C PRO A 99 9.20 -5.20 9.90
N GLY A 100 8.62 -6.41 9.82
CA GLY A 100 9.13 -7.57 10.55
C GLY A 100 10.54 -7.97 10.11
N PRO A 101 11.25 -8.81 10.90
CA PRO A 101 12.65 -9.15 10.66
C PRO A 101 12.89 -9.90 9.34
N ASP A 102 11.87 -10.57 8.81
CA ASP A 102 11.95 -11.36 7.58
C ASP A 102 11.60 -10.56 6.32
N TRP A 103 11.31 -9.27 6.47
CA TRP A 103 10.85 -8.38 5.40
C TRP A 103 11.82 -7.24 5.14
N VAL A 104 11.98 -6.89 3.86
CA VAL A 104 12.71 -5.71 3.41
C VAL A 104 11.75 -4.77 2.70
N VAL A 105 11.66 -3.53 3.19
CA VAL A 105 10.90 -2.47 2.51
C VAL A 105 11.71 -1.96 1.32
N LEU A 106 11.26 -2.27 0.11
CA LEU A 106 11.89 -1.82 -1.13
C LEU A 106 11.53 -0.37 -1.46
N ALA A 107 10.29 0.00 -1.16
CA ALA A 107 9.74 1.34 -1.34
C ALA A 107 8.57 1.52 -0.38
N GLN A 108 8.30 2.76 -0.01
CA GLN A 108 7.11 3.16 0.72
C GLN A 108 6.73 4.56 0.26
N ASP A 109 5.50 5.01 0.49
CA ASP A 109 5.27 6.44 0.35
C ASP A 109 6.16 7.15 1.36
N SER A 110 6.95 8.09 0.86
CA SER A 110 7.49 9.10 1.73
C SER A 110 6.29 9.88 2.24
N THR A 111 5.90 9.61 3.49
CA THR A 111 5.07 10.50 4.29
C THR A 111 5.77 11.85 4.22
N ALA A 112 5.35 12.72 3.29
CA ALA A 112 5.62 14.13 3.41
C ALA A 112 4.82 14.53 4.64
N ALA A 113 5.51 14.54 5.78
CA ALA A 113 4.98 15.06 7.01
C ALA A 113 4.47 16.49 6.73
N GLN A 114 3.15 16.63 6.70
CA GLN A 114 2.36 17.86 6.85
C GLN A 114 2.52 18.94 5.77
#